data_AF-A0A660E718-F1
#
_entry.id   AF-A0A660E718-F1
#
_cell.length_a   1.000
_cell.length_b   1.000
_cell.length_c   1.000
_cell.angle_alpha   90.00
_cell.angle_beta   90.00
_cell.angle_gamma   90.00
#
_symmetry.space_group_name_H-M   'P 1'
#
loop_
_entity.id
_entity.type
_entity.pdbx_description
1 polymer ?
#
loop_
_entity_poly.entity_id
_entity_poly.type
_entity_poly.pdbx_seq_one_letter_code
_entity_poly.pdbx_strand_id
1 'polypeptide(L)'
;MKDVESMLRIGKLKLNRDYVQLVLYVILQSIICWWAALDYGRSFQTATFSTTQLPLIGYTVAITAAVFIILDRQIPTQWSLIAIGIAIALAFTNIIAQESELLYLLLTASAWLFIMAIPRFGMQNYFGLVVFSIVMTFTIPVAVFYLQNQYLSTTFLWKLAPLAASYGFLYVPTFSQKRQINQLISAIMGFVLVVTIFLQPMTWQTILAIVITIAIWFSQQAFGRLRQHLFINTLVQFVLMFLLY
;
A
#
# COMPACT_ATOMS: atom_id res chain seq x y z
N MET A 1 19.56 -6.92 28.96
CA MET A 1 20.13 -8.26 28.68
C MET A 1 19.66 -8.64 27.29
N LYS A 2 20.60 -9.00 26.41
CA LYS A 2 20.56 -8.97 24.95
C LYS A 2 19.27 -9.46 24.28
N ASP A 3 18.86 -8.68 23.28
CA ASP A 3 17.94 -9.04 22.21
C ASP A 3 18.26 -10.43 21.64
N VAL A 4 17.35 -11.36 21.86
CA VAL A 4 17.28 -12.59 21.08
C VAL A 4 16.70 -12.19 19.73
N GLU A 5 17.58 -11.75 18.82
CA GLU A 5 17.30 -11.70 17.39
C GLU A 5 16.76 -13.07 16.97
N SER A 6 15.46 -13.14 16.72
CA SER A 6 14.82 -14.36 16.22
C SER A 6 15.25 -14.59 14.77
N MET A 7 16.39 -15.24 14.59
CA MET A 7 16.96 -15.60 13.29
C MET A 7 16.17 -16.76 12.67
N LEU A 8 15.71 -16.60 11.43
CA LEU A 8 15.18 -17.69 10.63
C LEU A 8 16.33 -18.31 9.83
N ARG A 9 16.68 -19.57 10.13
CA ARG A 9 17.69 -20.33 9.38
C ARG A 9 17.02 -21.06 8.22
N ILE A 10 17.31 -20.62 7.00
CA ILE A 10 17.08 -21.42 5.79
C ILE A 10 18.48 -21.78 5.25
N GLY A 11 19.01 -22.94 5.65
CA GLY A 11 20.35 -23.40 5.25
C GLY A 11 21.51 -22.55 5.80
N LYS A 12 22.53 -22.28 4.96
CA LYS A 12 23.76 -21.53 5.31
C LYS A 12 23.63 -20.00 5.24
N LEU A 13 22.51 -19.44 4.76
CA LEU A 13 22.31 -18.00 4.75
C LEU A 13 21.75 -17.52 6.09
N LYS A 14 22.50 -16.66 6.78
CA LYS A 14 22.02 -15.87 7.93
C LYS A 14 21.22 -14.69 7.38
N LEU A 15 19.93 -14.89 7.14
CA LEU A 15 19.05 -13.82 6.66
C LEU A 15 18.38 -13.13 7.86
N ASN A 16 18.54 -11.80 7.97
CA ASN A 16 17.86 -11.05 9.02
C ASN A 16 16.34 -11.06 8.74
N ARG A 17 15.55 -11.36 9.77
CA ARG A 17 14.09 -11.50 9.69
C ARG A 17 13.43 -10.20 9.20
N ASP A 18 14.05 -9.05 9.44
CA ASP A 18 13.53 -7.74 9.02
C ASP A 18 13.66 -7.53 7.50
N TYR A 19 14.74 -7.99 6.87
CA TYR A 19 14.87 -7.96 5.42
C TYR A 19 13.91 -8.93 4.73
N VAL A 20 13.62 -10.07 5.35
CA VAL A 20 12.60 -11.01 4.83
C VAL A 20 11.22 -10.36 4.85
N GLN A 21 10.86 -9.67 5.94
CA GLN A 21 9.60 -8.95 6.04
C GLN A 21 9.50 -7.82 5.02
N LEU A 22 10.60 -7.09 4.79
CA LEU A 22 10.66 -6.07 3.74
C LEU A 22 10.39 -6.67 2.36
N VAL A 23 11.10 -7.74 1.98
CA VAL A 23 10.97 -8.34 0.65
C VAL A 23 9.54 -8.87 0.44
N LEU A 24 8.98 -9.55 1.44
CA LEU A 24 7.60 -10.04 1.36
C LEU A 24 6.58 -8.91 1.27
N TYR A 25 6.75 -7.85 2.06
CA TYR A 25 5.90 -6.66 1.99
C TYR A 25 5.94 -6.03 0.60
N VAL A 26 7.15 -5.80 0.07
CA VAL A 26 7.37 -5.20 -1.26
C VAL A 26 6.68 -6.01 -2.34
N ILE A 27 6.83 -7.33 -2.33
CA ILE A 27 6.22 -8.22 -3.32
C ILE A 27 4.69 -8.16 -3.21
N LEU A 28 4.13 -8.39 -2.02
CA LEU A 28 2.67 -8.41 -1.84
C LEU A 28 2.05 -7.05 -2.17
N GLN A 29 2.66 -5.96 -1.70
CA GLN A 29 2.17 -4.62 -1.92
C GLN A 29 2.24 -4.22 -3.40
N SER A 30 3.29 -4.64 -4.10
CA SER A 30 3.40 -4.44 -5.56
C SER A 30 2.31 -5.21 -6.29
N ILE A 31 2.04 -6.47 -5.91
CA ILE A 31 0.96 -7.26 -6.51
C ILE A 31 -0.39 -6.58 -6.27
N ILE A 32 -0.69 -6.12 -5.06
CA ILE A 32 -1.93 -5.42 -4.74
C ILE A 32 -2.14 -4.20 -5.66
N CYS A 33 -1.13 -3.34 -5.79
CA CYS A 33 -1.24 -2.13 -6.59
C CYS A 33 -1.48 -2.42 -8.08
N TRP A 34 -0.86 -3.48 -8.60
CA TRP A 34 -1.01 -3.87 -10.01
C TRP A 34 -2.30 -4.64 -10.27
N TRP A 35 -2.70 -5.51 -9.35
CA TRP A 35 -3.91 -6.34 -9.48
C TRP A 35 -5.17 -5.48 -9.58
N ALA A 36 -5.31 -4.47 -8.73
CA ALA A 36 -6.47 -3.57 -8.74
C ALA A 36 -6.64 -2.84 -10.09
N ALA A 37 -5.54 -2.48 -10.75
CA ALA A 37 -5.56 -1.85 -12.07
C ALA A 37 -5.83 -2.86 -13.20
N LEU A 38 -5.17 -4.02 -13.14
CA LEU A 38 -5.25 -5.06 -14.16
C LEU A 38 -6.62 -5.73 -14.22
N ASP A 39 -7.26 -5.99 -13.08
CA ASP A 39 -8.58 -6.62 -13.03
C ASP A 39 -9.62 -5.77 -13.78
N TYR A 40 -9.65 -4.47 -13.52
CA TYR A 40 -10.52 -3.56 -14.26
C TYR A 40 -10.13 -3.45 -15.75
N GLY A 41 -8.82 -3.43 -16.04
CA GLY A 41 -8.28 -3.40 -17.40
C GLY A 41 -8.61 -4.63 -18.24
N ARG A 42 -8.76 -5.83 -17.64
CA ARG A 42 -9.12 -7.07 -18.37
C ARG A 42 -10.47 -7.02 -19.06
N SER A 43 -11.36 -6.14 -18.61
CA SER A 43 -12.65 -5.91 -19.27
C SER A 43 -12.48 -5.26 -20.66
N PHE A 44 -11.32 -4.66 -20.94
CA PHE A 44 -10.97 -4.06 -22.22
C PHE A 44 -9.95 -4.96 -22.93
N GLN A 45 -10.30 -5.46 -24.12
CA GLN A 45 -9.44 -6.33 -24.95
C GLN A 45 -8.13 -5.67 -25.45
N THR A 46 -7.82 -4.46 -24.98
CA THR A 46 -6.69 -3.61 -25.39
C THR A 46 -5.47 -3.74 -24.48
N ALA A 47 -5.52 -4.53 -23.41
CA ALA A 47 -4.41 -4.69 -22.47
C ALA A 47 -3.19 -5.37 -23.12
N THR A 48 -2.22 -4.56 -23.55
CA THR A 48 -0.92 -5.05 -24.04
C THR A 48 0.17 -4.73 -23.03
N PHE A 49 0.92 -5.76 -22.61
CA PHE A 49 2.14 -5.58 -21.83
C PHE A 49 3.22 -5.05 -22.76
N SER A 50 3.60 -3.79 -22.57
CA SER A 50 4.68 -3.16 -23.33
C SER A 50 5.88 -2.89 -22.43
N THR A 51 7.07 -2.89 -23.03
CA THR A 51 8.35 -2.51 -22.37
C THR A 51 8.29 -1.14 -21.71
N THR A 52 7.31 -0.31 -22.09
CA THR A 52 7.00 0.99 -21.48
C THR A 52 6.56 0.90 -20.01
N GLN A 53 6.12 -0.26 -19.53
CA GLN A 53 5.67 -0.47 -18.15
C GLN A 53 6.83 -0.83 -17.19
N LEU A 54 8.01 -1.16 -17.72
CA LEU A 54 9.17 -1.58 -16.92
C LEU A 54 9.62 -0.53 -15.88
N PRO A 55 9.71 0.77 -16.24
CA PRO A 55 10.04 1.81 -15.27
C PRO A 55 9.00 1.93 -14.15
N LEU A 56 7.72 1.70 -14.45
CA LEU A 56 6.64 1.75 -13.48
C LEU A 56 6.68 0.59 -12.49
N ILE A 57 7.12 -0.60 -12.93
CA ILE A 57 7.37 -1.74 -12.04
C ILE A 57 8.48 -1.37 -11.06
N GLY A 58 9.61 -0.86 -11.57
CA GLY A 58 10.72 -0.42 -10.73
C GLY A 58 10.30 0.68 -9.74
N TYR A 59 9.48 1.64 -10.20
CA TYR A 59 8.91 2.69 -9.36
C TYR A 59 8.05 2.09 -8.23
N THR A 60 7.17 1.14 -8.55
CA THR A 60 6.29 0.46 -7.59
C THR A 60 7.12 -0.25 -6.51
N VAL A 61 8.16 -0.97 -6.91
CA VAL A 61 9.07 -1.67 -5.98
C VAL A 61 9.80 -0.68 -5.08
N ALA A 62 10.30 0.42 -5.64
CA ALA A 62 11.00 1.45 -4.88
C ALA A 62 10.09 2.16 -3.86
N ILE A 63 8.86 2.50 -4.26
CA ILE A 63 7.86 3.12 -3.38
C ILE A 63 7.43 2.18 -2.26
N THR A 64 7.09 0.93 -2.58
CA THR A 64 6.67 -0.04 -1.57
C THR A 64 7.79 -0.35 -0.57
N ALA A 65 9.04 -0.37 -1.02
CA ALA A 65 10.20 -0.48 -0.14
C ALA A 65 10.35 0.75 0.76
N ALA A 66 10.21 1.96 0.22
CA ALA A 66 10.27 3.20 0.99
C ALA A 66 9.19 3.23 2.09
N VAL A 67 7.95 2.84 1.75
CA VAL A 67 6.83 2.76 2.71
C VAL A 67 7.16 1.82 3.87
N PHE A 68 7.66 0.62 3.58
CA PHE A 68 8.01 -0.33 4.63
C PHE A 68 9.07 0.25 5.57
N ILE A 69 10.14 0.84 5.02
CA ILE A 69 11.23 1.43 5.81
C ILE A 69 10.74 2.58 6.69
N ILE A 70 9.87 3.45 6.17
CA ILE A 70 9.30 4.59 6.92
C ILE A 70 8.41 4.12 8.07
N LEU A 71 7.60 3.07 7.85
CA LEU A 71 6.60 2.60 8.80
C LEU A 71 7.16 1.65 9.87
N ASP A 72 8.10 0.78 9.51
CA ASP A 72 8.65 -0.24 10.41
C ASP A 72 9.68 0.34 11.38
N ARG A 73 10.39 1.42 11.00
CA ARG A 73 11.43 2.11 11.78
C ARG A 73 12.61 1.24 12.25
N GLN A 74 12.65 -0.07 11.97
CA GLN A 74 13.79 -0.94 12.28
C GLN A 74 14.96 -0.71 11.31
N ILE A 75 14.66 -0.25 10.09
CA ILE A 75 15.65 0.07 9.07
C ILE A 75 15.97 1.57 9.13
N PRO A 76 17.25 1.99 8.99
CA PRO A 76 17.61 3.39 9.01
C PRO A 76 16.87 4.20 7.93
N THR A 77 16.31 5.35 8.31
CA THR A 77 15.54 6.26 7.44
C THR A 77 16.33 6.75 6.21
N GLN A 78 17.66 6.69 6.25
CA GLN A 78 18.50 7.01 5.08
C GLN A 78 18.19 6.09 3.89
N TRP A 79 17.85 4.82 4.14
CA TRP A 79 17.50 3.86 3.09
C TRP A 79 16.16 4.19 2.42
N SER A 80 15.19 4.76 3.16
CA SER A 80 13.94 5.21 2.52
C SER A 80 14.19 6.39 1.58
N LEU A 81 15.13 7.29 1.90
CA LEU A 81 15.50 8.41 1.01
C LEU A 81 16.14 7.91 -0.29
N ILE A 82 16.99 6.88 -0.21
CA ILE A 82 17.58 6.24 -1.40
C ILE A 82 16.47 5.61 -2.25
N ALA A 83 15.55 4.86 -1.64
CA ALA A 83 14.43 4.25 -2.36
C ALA A 83 13.54 5.30 -3.03
N ILE A 84 13.24 6.42 -2.36
CA ILE A 84 12.50 7.53 -2.95
C ILE A 84 13.28 8.18 -4.10
N GLY A 85 14.60 8.35 -3.96
CA GLY A 85 15.45 8.87 -5.03
C GLY A 85 15.43 8.00 -6.29
N ILE A 86 15.47 6.67 -6.11
CA ILE A 86 15.31 5.71 -7.20
C ILE A 86 13.91 5.83 -7.83
N ALA A 87 12.86 5.94 -7.03
CA ALA A 87 11.50 6.14 -7.54
C ALA A 87 11.40 7.42 -8.38
N ILE A 88 11.97 8.54 -7.92
CA ILE A 88 12.00 9.80 -8.68
C ILE A 88 12.75 9.61 -10.00
N ALA A 89 13.94 9.00 -9.99
CA ALA A 89 14.72 8.74 -11.21
C ALA A 89 13.92 7.91 -12.23
N LEU A 90 13.17 6.91 -11.77
CA LEU A 90 12.32 6.08 -12.63
C LEU A 90 11.10 6.83 -13.16
N ALA A 91 10.52 7.73 -12.37
CA ALA A 91 9.42 8.59 -12.82
C ALA A 91 9.85 9.53 -13.97
N PHE A 92 11.11 9.98 -13.97
CA PHE A 92 11.67 10.81 -15.05
C PHE A 92 12.14 10.04 -16.30
N THR A 93 11.84 8.74 -16.40
CA THR A 93 12.15 8.01 -17.64
C THR A 93 11.35 8.59 -18.81
N ASN A 94 11.95 8.62 -20.00
CA ASN A 94 11.44 9.31 -21.21
C ASN A 94 10.00 8.91 -21.60
N ILE A 95 9.54 7.76 -21.13
CA ILE A 95 8.22 7.19 -21.40
C ILE A 95 7.15 7.80 -20.48
N ILE A 96 7.47 8.00 -19.21
CA ILE A 96 6.57 8.59 -18.22
C ILE A 96 6.60 10.13 -18.31
N ALA A 97 7.77 10.69 -18.61
CA ALA A 97 7.95 12.13 -18.71
C ALA A 97 7.23 12.78 -19.90
N GLN A 98 6.87 12.01 -20.95
CA GLN A 98 6.06 12.52 -22.07
C GLN A 98 4.62 12.84 -21.63
N GLU A 99 4.09 12.09 -20.66
CA GLU A 99 2.76 12.29 -20.10
C GLU A 99 2.87 13.10 -18.80
N SER A 100 2.81 14.43 -18.92
CA SER A 100 3.00 15.34 -17.78
C SER A 100 2.10 15.02 -16.57
N GLU A 101 0.86 14.57 -16.81
CA GLU A 101 -0.08 14.17 -15.75
C GLU A 101 0.41 12.97 -14.93
N LEU A 102 0.95 11.93 -15.60
CA LEU A 102 1.51 10.76 -14.93
C LEU A 102 2.75 11.13 -14.11
N LEU A 103 3.61 11.97 -14.67
CA LEU A 103 4.80 12.46 -13.99
C LEU A 103 4.42 13.19 -12.69
N TYR A 104 3.44 14.10 -12.73
CA TYR A 104 2.97 14.82 -11.54
C TYR A 104 2.37 13.88 -10.50
N LEU A 105 1.60 12.88 -10.92
CA LEU A 105 1.01 11.90 -10.02
C LEU A 105 2.07 11.07 -9.28
N LEU A 106 3.05 10.55 -10.01
CA LEU A 106 4.18 9.77 -9.45
C LEU A 106 5.08 10.65 -8.58
N LEU A 107 5.32 11.89 -8.98
CA LEU A 107 6.10 12.83 -8.17
C LEU A 107 5.37 13.20 -6.87
N THR A 108 4.03 13.30 -6.91
CA THR A 108 3.21 13.55 -5.72
C THR A 108 3.36 12.42 -4.69
N ALA A 109 3.35 11.15 -5.12
CA ALA A 109 3.64 10.02 -4.23
C ALA A 109 5.04 10.09 -3.63
N SER A 110 6.05 10.32 -4.48
CA SER A 110 7.44 10.42 -4.02
C SER A 110 7.67 11.58 -3.06
N ALA A 111 7.10 12.75 -3.34
CA ALA A 111 7.19 13.94 -2.50
C ALA A 111 6.49 13.72 -1.17
N TRP A 112 5.30 13.10 -1.17
CA TRP A 112 4.59 12.79 0.06
C TRP A 112 5.40 11.83 0.96
N LEU A 113 5.96 10.77 0.39
CA LEU A 113 6.80 9.84 1.15
C LEU A 113 8.09 10.49 1.64
N PHE A 114 8.65 11.44 0.88
CA PHE A 114 9.80 12.23 1.33
C PHE A 114 9.47 13.07 2.57
N ILE A 115 8.34 13.77 2.56
CA ILE A 115 7.86 14.54 3.72
C ILE A 115 7.63 13.60 4.91
N MET A 116 7.03 12.43 4.67
CA MET A 116 6.75 11.43 5.70
C MET A 116 8.01 10.80 6.29
N ALA A 117 9.07 10.64 5.49
CA ALA A 117 10.36 10.10 5.94
C ALA A 117 11.05 11.04 6.94
N ILE A 118 10.79 12.34 6.89
CA ILE A 118 11.40 13.32 7.80
C ILE A 118 10.58 13.41 9.11
N PRO A 119 11.11 12.93 10.26
CA PRO A 119 10.35 12.87 11.51
C PRO A 119 9.88 14.25 12.01
N ARG A 120 10.58 15.33 11.62
CA ARG A 120 10.31 16.71 12.04
C ARG A 120 8.95 17.23 11.60
N PHE A 121 8.38 16.71 10.50
CA PHE A 121 7.06 17.13 10.04
C PHE A 121 5.90 16.48 10.81
N GLY A 122 6.16 15.45 11.63
CA GLY A 122 5.12 14.83 12.45
C GLY A 122 3.96 14.21 11.65
N MET A 123 4.20 13.83 10.39
CA MET A 123 3.18 13.29 9.46
C MET A 123 2.69 11.88 9.81
N GLN A 124 3.28 11.23 10.81
CA GLN A 124 2.74 9.99 11.37
C GLN A 124 1.62 10.33 12.37
N ASN A 125 0.54 10.90 11.84
CA ASN A 125 -0.69 11.24 12.54
C ASN A 125 -1.90 10.81 11.69
N TYR A 126 -3.12 11.02 12.17
CA TYR A 126 -4.33 10.61 11.44
C TYR A 126 -4.53 11.34 10.10
N PHE A 127 -4.07 12.59 9.98
CA PHE A 127 -4.08 13.31 8.72
C PHE A 127 -3.16 12.61 7.70
N GLY A 128 -1.95 12.28 8.12
CA GLY A 128 -1.00 11.60 7.25
C GLY A 128 -1.45 10.18 6.86
N LEU A 129 -2.24 9.51 7.70
CA LEU A 129 -2.89 8.24 7.34
C LEU A 129 -3.89 8.40 6.20
N VAL A 130 -4.73 9.44 6.25
CA VAL A 130 -5.71 9.71 5.19
C VAL A 130 -4.99 10.00 3.88
N VAL A 131 -4.01 10.92 3.91
CA VAL A 131 -3.23 11.26 2.72
C VAL A 131 -2.46 10.05 2.20
N PHE A 132 -1.82 9.26 3.08
CA PHE A 132 -1.15 8.01 2.71
C PHE A 132 -2.10 7.03 2.00
N SER A 133 -3.31 6.85 2.53
CA SER A 133 -4.30 5.93 1.98
C SER A 133 -4.72 6.34 0.56
N ILE A 134 -4.93 7.64 0.35
CA ILE A 134 -5.27 8.22 -0.95
C ILE A 134 -4.09 8.08 -1.91
N VAL A 135 -2.90 8.54 -1.51
CA VAL A 135 -1.70 8.53 -2.35
C VAL A 135 -1.35 7.10 -2.78
N MET A 136 -1.34 6.12 -1.88
CA MET A 136 -1.00 4.73 -2.23
C MET A 136 -2.03 4.09 -3.16
N THR A 137 -3.31 4.44 -3.00
CA THR A 137 -4.40 3.87 -3.81
C THR A 137 -4.48 4.47 -5.20
N PHE A 138 -4.26 5.78 -5.33
CA PHE A 138 -4.50 6.47 -6.60
C PHE A 138 -3.25 6.72 -7.42
N THR A 139 -2.03 6.63 -6.87
CA THR A 139 -0.85 6.94 -7.69
C THR A 139 -0.46 5.79 -8.62
N ILE A 140 -0.11 4.63 -8.05
CA ILE A 140 0.36 3.48 -8.83
C ILE A 140 -0.78 2.84 -9.64
N PRO A 141 -1.95 2.48 -9.06
CA PRO A 141 -3.02 1.84 -9.83
C PRO A 141 -3.56 2.69 -10.98
N VAL A 142 -3.67 4.01 -10.81
CA VAL A 142 -4.07 4.93 -11.89
C VAL A 142 -3.02 5.02 -12.98
N ALA A 143 -1.73 5.11 -12.61
CA ALA A 143 -0.65 5.12 -13.60
C ALA A 143 -0.62 3.82 -14.42
N VAL A 144 -0.82 2.66 -13.77
CA VAL A 144 -0.90 1.36 -14.46
C VAL A 144 -2.10 1.34 -15.42
N PHE A 145 -3.29 1.74 -14.94
CA PHE A 145 -4.51 1.73 -15.75
C PHE A 145 -4.42 2.68 -16.97
N TYR A 146 -3.91 3.89 -16.76
CA TYR A 146 -3.76 4.89 -17.82
C TYR A 146 -2.75 4.43 -18.88
N LEU A 147 -1.59 3.87 -18.49
CA LEU A 147 -0.64 3.36 -19.48
C LEU A 147 -1.20 2.20 -20.33
N GLN A 148 -2.10 1.40 -19.76
CA GLN A 148 -2.74 0.28 -20.46
C GLN A 148 -3.88 0.71 -21.39
N ASN A 149 -4.67 1.69 -20.97
CA ASN A 149 -5.93 2.04 -21.64
C ASN A 149 -5.88 3.39 -22.35
N GLN A 150 -4.87 4.23 -22.10
CA GLN A 150 -4.72 5.59 -22.63
C GLN A 150 -5.92 6.51 -22.32
N TYR A 151 -6.71 6.18 -21.29
CA TYR A 151 -7.76 7.03 -20.74
C TYR A 151 -7.98 6.69 -19.26
N LEU A 152 -8.66 7.58 -18.53
CA LEU A 152 -9.05 7.38 -17.14
C LEU A 152 -10.57 7.40 -16.99
N SER A 153 -11.15 6.34 -16.41
CA SER A 153 -12.58 6.27 -16.12
C SER A 153 -12.87 6.71 -14.68
N THR A 154 -13.90 7.53 -14.48
CA THR A 154 -14.40 7.84 -13.13
C THR A 154 -14.91 6.59 -12.40
N THR A 155 -15.41 5.60 -13.14
CA THR A 155 -15.86 4.31 -12.59
C THR A 155 -14.69 3.51 -12.03
N PHE A 156 -13.52 3.58 -12.67
CA PHE A 156 -12.29 2.97 -12.14
C PHE A 156 -11.87 3.60 -10.81
N LEU A 157 -11.91 4.93 -10.71
CA LEU A 157 -11.56 5.64 -9.47
C LEU A 157 -12.48 5.22 -8.31
N TRP A 158 -13.77 5.06 -8.56
CA TRP A 158 -14.71 4.55 -7.57
C TRP A 158 -14.46 3.08 -7.21
N LYS A 159 -14.08 2.25 -8.19
CA LYS A 159 -13.70 0.86 -7.90
C LYS A 159 -12.52 0.77 -6.94
N LEU A 160 -11.60 1.73 -6.94
CA LEU A 160 -10.46 1.80 -6.01
C LEU A 160 -10.85 2.20 -4.56
N ALA A 161 -12.09 2.62 -4.30
CA ALA A 161 -12.51 3.07 -2.97
C ALA A 161 -12.28 2.04 -1.84
N PRO A 162 -12.56 0.73 -2.01
CA PRO A 162 -12.26 -0.28 -1.00
C PRO A 162 -10.75 -0.44 -0.76
N LEU A 163 -9.91 -0.22 -1.77
CA LEU A 163 -8.46 -0.24 -1.61
C LEU A 163 -8.01 0.94 -0.73
N ALA A 164 -8.51 2.14 -0.97
CA ALA A 164 -8.25 3.32 -0.12
C ALA A 164 -8.72 3.11 1.32
N ALA A 165 -9.94 2.60 1.50
CA ALA A 165 -10.47 2.31 2.82
C ALA A 165 -9.66 1.21 3.54
N SER A 166 -9.13 0.22 2.81
CA SER A 166 -8.29 -0.83 3.39
C SER A 166 -6.95 -0.30 3.91
N TYR A 167 -6.30 0.63 3.19
CA TYR A 167 -5.11 1.31 3.71
C TYR A 167 -5.45 2.13 4.97
N GLY A 168 -6.56 2.85 4.93
CA GLY A 168 -7.02 3.65 6.05
C GLY A 168 -7.26 2.80 7.29
N PHE A 169 -7.94 1.66 7.15
CA PHE A 169 -8.30 0.77 8.24
C PHE A 169 -7.12 -0.04 8.79
N LEU A 170 -6.31 -0.65 7.91
CA LEU A 170 -5.27 -1.57 8.35
C LEU A 170 -4.07 -0.84 8.96
N TYR A 171 -3.76 0.37 8.49
CA TYR A 171 -2.57 1.11 8.92
C TYR A 171 -2.84 2.08 10.08
N VAL A 172 -4.07 2.17 10.63
CA VAL A 172 -4.37 2.98 11.84
C VAL A 172 -3.37 2.77 12.99
N PRO A 173 -3.04 1.52 13.39
CA PRO A 173 -2.15 1.28 14.52
C PRO A 173 -0.71 1.74 14.28
N THR A 174 -0.33 1.96 13.01
CA THR A 174 1.02 2.38 12.62
C THR A 174 1.20 3.90 12.74
N PHE A 175 0.14 4.67 12.45
CA PHE A 175 0.17 6.14 12.42
C PHE A 175 -0.15 6.83 13.75
N SER A 176 -0.59 6.12 14.78
CA SER A 176 -0.79 6.73 16.11
C SER A 176 -0.58 5.74 17.25
N GLN A 177 -0.10 6.26 18.38
CA GLN A 177 0.21 5.48 19.60
C GLN A 177 -0.89 5.58 20.67
N LYS A 178 -1.90 6.43 20.48
CA LYS A 178 -2.96 6.65 21.48
C LYS A 178 -4.03 5.56 21.35
N ARG A 179 -4.02 4.58 22.26
CA ARG A 179 -4.89 3.38 22.22
C ARG A 179 -6.38 3.71 22.08
N GLN A 180 -6.91 4.65 22.87
CA GLN A 180 -8.34 5.00 22.84
C GLN A 180 -8.76 5.65 21.51
N ILE A 181 -7.96 6.61 21.01
CA ILE A 181 -8.27 7.28 19.74
C ILE A 181 -8.08 6.32 18.56
N ASN A 182 -7.12 5.40 18.64
CA ASN A 182 -6.95 4.35 17.63
C ASN A 182 -8.16 3.43 17.51
N GLN A 183 -8.84 3.11 18.61
CA GLN A 183 -10.06 2.31 18.56
C GLN A 183 -11.18 3.04 17.82
N LEU A 184 -11.37 4.33 18.11
CA LEU A 184 -12.37 5.15 17.43
C LEU A 184 -12.05 5.29 15.93
N ILE A 185 -10.81 5.63 15.57
CA ILE A 185 -10.41 5.82 14.18
C ILE A 185 -10.42 4.50 13.41
N SER A 186 -10.01 3.38 14.01
CA SER A 186 -10.11 2.05 13.41
C SER A 186 -11.57 1.65 13.19
N ALA A 187 -12.48 1.99 14.12
CA ALA A 187 -13.92 1.77 13.92
C ALA A 187 -14.48 2.61 12.77
N ILE A 188 -14.12 3.89 12.68
CA ILE A 188 -14.56 4.77 11.58
C ILE A 188 -14.03 4.25 10.24
N MET A 189 -12.73 3.95 10.15
CA MET A 189 -12.12 3.44 8.90
C MET A 189 -12.63 2.05 8.53
N GLY A 190 -12.88 1.18 9.52
CA GLY A 190 -13.48 -0.13 9.31
C GLY A 190 -14.91 -0.03 8.81
N PHE A 191 -15.70 0.89 9.37
CA PHE A 191 -17.05 1.19 8.87
C PHE A 191 -17.02 1.71 7.43
N VAL A 192 -16.11 2.65 7.12
CA VAL A 192 -15.92 3.13 5.75
C VAL A 192 -15.56 1.99 4.81
N LEU A 193 -14.65 1.08 5.21
CA LEU A 193 -14.30 -0.09 4.41
C LEU A 193 -15.51 -0.98 4.14
N VAL A 194 -16.30 -1.30 5.16
CA VAL A 194 -17.52 -2.11 5.00
C VAL A 194 -18.51 -1.42 4.07
N VAL A 195 -18.74 -0.11 4.21
CA VAL A 195 -19.60 0.66 3.29
C VAL A 195 -19.08 0.60 1.86
N THR A 196 -17.77 0.76 1.65
CA THR A 196 -17.19 0.67 0.30
C THR A 196 -17.30 -0.73 -0.31
N ILE A 197 -17.26 -1.80 0.50
CA ILE A 197 -17.50 -3.17 0.04
C ILE A 197 -18.98 -3.35 -0.34
N PHE A 198 -19.92 -2.79 0.42
CA PHE A 198 -21.35 -2.83 0.09
C PHE A 198 -21.72 -2.10 -1.21
N LEU A 199 -20.90 -1.14 -1.65
CA LEU A 199 -21.07 -0.47 -2.95
C LEU A 199 -20.68 -1.37 -4.13
N GLN A 200 -20.01 -2.51 -3.88
CA GLN A 200 -19.71 -3.50 -4.91
C GLN A 200 -20.84 -4.53 -5.07
N PRO A 201 -20.91 -5.26 -6.20
CA PRO A 201 -21.91 -6.32 -6.39
C PRO A 201 -21.83 -7.36 -5.27
N MET A 202 -22.97 -7.64 -4.62
CA MET A 202 -23.03 -8.53 -3.46
C MET A 202 -22.86 -10.00 -3.89
N THR A 203 -21.61 -10.47 -3.81
CA THR A 203 -21.23 -11.87 -4.06
C THR A 203 -20.79 -12.55 -2.76
N TRP A 204 -20.65 -13.88 -2.77
CA TRP A 204 -20.11 -14.62 -1.62
C TRP A 204 -18.71 -14.13 -1.20
N GLN A 205 -17.91 -13.60 -2.15
CA GLN A 205 -16.59 -13.03 -1.89
C GLN A 205 -16.69 -11.74 -1.07
N THR A 206 -17.64 -10.84 -1.39
CA THR A 206 -17.88 -9.61 -0.62
C THR A 206 -18.33 -9.90 0.81
N ILE A 207 -19.16 -10.93 1.01
CA ILE A 207 -19.59 -11.38 2.34
C ILE A 207 -18.38 -11.88 3.14
N LEU A 208 -17.52 -12.70 2.54
CA LEU A 208 -16.30 -13.17 3.18
C LEU A 208 -15.36 -12.01 3.53
N ALA A 209 -15.21 -11.02 2.65
CA ALA A 209 -14.41 -9.83 2.90
C ALA A 209 -14.91 -9.03 4.11
N ILE A 210 -16.22 -8.87 4.27
CA ILE A 210 -16.82 -8.23 5.44
C ILE A 210 -16.50 -9.00 6.73
N VAL A 211 -16.65 -10.33 6.71
CA VAL A 211 -16.34 -11.17 7.87
C VAL A 211 -14.86 -11.03 8.27
N ILE A 212 -13.95 -11.02 7.30
CA ILE A 212 -12.52 -10.81 7.54
C ILE A 212 -12.26 -9.43 8.14
N THR A 213 -12.85 -8.36 7.58
CA THR A 213 -12.70 -7.00 8.10
C THR A 213 -13.16 -6.91 9.56
N ILE A 214 -14.29 -7.52 9.92
CA ILE A 214 -14.80 -7.55 11.30
C ILE A 214 -13.84 -8.32 12.21
N ALA A 215 -13.38 -9.51 11.81
CA ALA A 215 -12.45 -10.31 12.59
C ALA A 215 -11.14 -9.55 12.90
N ILE A 216 -10.66 -8.77 11.93
CA ILE A 216 -9.44 -7.99 12.06
C ILE A 216 -9.65 -6.77 12.94
N TRP A 217 -10.82 -6.13 12.86
CA TRP A 217 -11.17 -5.03 13.75
C TRP A 217 -11.11 -5.48 15.21
N PHE A 218 -11.70 -6.65 15.54
CA PHE A 218 -11.58 -7.23 16.88
C PHE A 218 -10.13 -7.57 17.25
N SER A 219 -9.37 -8.15 16.32
CA SER A 219 -7.95 -8.47 16.55
C SER A 219 -7.11 -7.22 16.85
N GLN A 220 -7.29 -6.13 16.11
CA GLN A 220 -6.62 -4.85 16.33
C GLN A 220 -6.97 -4.25 17.70
N GLN A 221 -8.21 -4.39 18.15
CA GLN A 221 -8.63 -3.92 19.48
C GLN A 221 -8.03 -4.76 20.61
N ALA A 222 -7.96 -6.07 20.43
CA ALA A 222 -7.47 -7.02 21.43
C ALA A 222 -5.95 -6.99 21.61
N PHE A 223 -5.20 -7.06 20.49
CA PHE A 223 -3.74 -7.28 20.52
C PHE A 223 -2.90 -6.01 20.30
N GLY A 224 -3.51 -4.88 19.95
CA GLY A 224 -2.78 -3.62 19.73
C GLY A 224 -1.71 -3.72 18.63
N ARG A 225 -0.57 -3.04 18.79
CA ARG A 225 0.51 -3.02 17.80
C ARG A 225 1.44 -4.23 17.98
N LEU A 226 1.22 -5.28 17.21
CA LEU A 226 2.11 -6.43 17.13
C LEU A 226 3.43 -6.08 16.40
N ARG A 227 4.54 -6.71 16.78
CA ARG A 227 5.86 -6.50 16.14
C ARG A 227 5.84 -6.81 14.63
N GLN A 228 4.94 -7.69 14.18
CA GLN A 228 4.76 -8.05 12.76
C GLN A 228 3.50 -7.44 12.12
N HIS A 229 2.94 -6.38 12.71
CA HIS A 229 1.67 -5.80 12.27
C HIS A 229 1.68 -5.39 10.78
N LEU A 230 2.77 -4.82 10.26
CA LEU A 230 2.85 -4.42 8.86
C LEU A 230 2.73 -5.59 7.90
N PHE A 231 3.42 -6.69 8.20
CA PHE A 231 3.35 -7.90 7.40
C PHE A 231 1.94 -8.51 7.44
N ILE A 232 1.35 -8.65 8.63
CA ILE A 232 -0.01 -9.20 8.81
C ILE A 232 -1.02 -8.31 8.07
N ASN A 233 -0.92 -6.99 8.22
CA ASN A 233 -1.79 -6.03 7.55
C ASN A 233 -1.70 -6.15 6.03
N THR A 234 -0.49 -6.32 5.48
CA THR A 234 -0.30 -6.45 4.03
C THR A 234 -0.86 -7.77 3.51
N LEU A 235 -0.69 -8.85 4.25
CA LEU A 235 -1.22 -10.17 3.89
C LEU A 235 -2.75 -10.14 3.92
N VAL A 236 -3.34 -9.54 4.95
CA VAL A 236 -4.78 -9.28 5.01
C VAL A 236 -5.22 -8.44 3.82
N GLN A 237 -4.52 -7.35 3.53
CA GLN A 237 -4.88 -6.46 2.44
C GLN A 237 -4.85 -7.21 1.12
N PHE A 238 -3.84 -8.06 0.91
CA PHE A 238 -3.75 -8.94 -0.24
C PHE A 238 -4.97 -9.85 -0.37
N VAL A 239 -5.37 -10.52 0.72
CA VAL A 239 -6.56 -11.39 0.73
C VAL A 239 -7.84 -10.59 0.45
N LEU A 240 -8.00 -9.41 1.05
CA LEU A 240 -9.15 -8.54 0.80
C LEU A 240 -9.21 -8.11 -0.66
N MET A 241 -8.08 -7.68 -1.24
CA MET A 241 -8.06 -7.25 -2.64
C MET A 241 -8.32 -8.42 -3.59
N PHE A 242 -7.82 -9.61 -3.30
CA PHE A 242 -8.12 -10.82 -4.09
C PHE A 242 -9.60 -11.24 -4.03
N LEU A 243 -10.32 -10.87 -2.96
CA LEU A 243 -11.76 -11.13 -2.85
C LEU A 243 -12.62 -10.06 -3.53
N LEU A 244 -12.12 -8.83 -3.65
CA LEU A 244 -12.87 -7.68 -4.16
C LEU A 244 -12.59 -7.37 -5.64
N TYR A 245 -11.49 -7.89 -6.18
CA TYR A 245 -11.06 -7.77 -7.58
C TYR A 245 -10.64 -9.15 -8.09
#